data_AF-A0A4Y2H1Q8-F1
#
_entry.id   AF-A0A4Y2H1Q8-F1
#
_cell.length_a   1.000
_cell.length_b   1.000
_cell.length_c   1.000
_cell.angle_alpha   90.00
_cell.angle_beta   90.00
_cell.angle_gamma   90.00
#
_symmetry.space_group_name_H-M   'P 1'
#
loop_
_entity.id
_entity.type
_entity.pdbx_description
1 polymer ?
#
loop_
_entity_poly.entity_id
_entity_poly.type
_entity_poly.pdbx_seq_one_letter_code
_entity_poly.pdbx_strand_id
1 'polypeptide(L)' 'KVAINTSQGPATWNQQQGCPQGSCTGPAFWNLVADEVFQQDWPQGVHLQAFVNDFVFLVNAGSKQELIISI' A
#
# COMPACT_ATOMS: atom_id res chain seq x y z
N LYS A 1 -8.86 -7.49 -15.79
CA LYS A 1 -8.60 -8.71 -16.57
C LYS A 1 -7.14 -8.66 -17.02
N VAL A 2 -6.35 -9.69 -16.76
CA VAL A 2 -4.92 -9.73 -17.12
C VAL A 2 -4.74 -10.78 -18.21
N ALA A 3 -4.01 -10.44 -19.27
CA ALA A 3 -3.64 -11.35 -20.34
C ALA A 3 -2.13 -11.59 -20.30
N ILE A 4 -1.72 -12.86 -20.38
CA ILE A 4 -0.32 -13.28 -20.31
C ILE A 4 -0.04 -14.17 -21.51
N ASN A 5 1.03 -13.90 -22.24
CA ASN A 5 1.48 -14.78 -23.30
C ASN A 5 2.25 -15.95 -22.71
N THR A 6 1.85 -17.18 -23.06
CA THR A 6 2.50 -18.42 -22.64
C THR A 6 3.00 -19.20 -23.87
N SER A 7 3.82 -20.23 -23.66
CA SER A 7 4.24 -21.14 -24.74
C SER A 7 3.08 -21.92 -25.38
N GLN A 8 1.92 -22.01 -24.72
CA GLN A 8 0.70 -22.63 -25.23
C GLN A 8 -0.27 -21.62 -25.86
N GLY A 9 0.08 -20.34 -25.89
CA GLY A 9 -0.74 -19.24 -26.39
C GLY A 9 -1.14 -18.22 -25.30
N PRO A 10 -1.94 -17.20 -25.67
CA PRO A 10 -2.41 -16.20 -24.71
C PRO A 10 -3.40 -16.80 -23.71
N ALA A 11 -3.13 -16.61 -22.43
CA ALA A 11 -4.02 -16.99 -21.34
C ALA A 11 -4.57 -15.74 -20.67
N THR A 12 -5.83 -15.78 -20.21
CA THR A 12 -6.49 -14.63 -19.61
C THR A 12 -7.08 -14.98 -18.26
N TRP A 13 -6.84 -14.13 -17.26
CA TRP A 13 -7.39 -14.26 -15.92
C TRP A 13 -8.18 -13.02 -15.49
N ASN A 14 -9.25 -13.26 -14.73
CA ASN A 14 -9.99 -12.21 -14.05
C ASN A 14 -9.26 -11.84 -12.76
N GLN A 15 -8.73 -10.62 -12.70
CA GLN A 15 -8.12 -10.07 -11.49
C GLN A 15 -9.23 -9.56 -10.57
N GLN A 16 -9.31 -10.13 -9.36
CA GLN A 16 -10.32 -9.76 -8.36
C GLN A 16 -9.82 -8.69 -7.38
N GLN A 17 -8.50 -8.50 -7.26
CA GLN A 17 -7.88 -7.58 -6.30
C GLN A 17 -6.68 -6.84 -6.90
N GLY A 18 -6.45 -5.61 -6.43
CA GLY A 18 -5.37 -4.74 -6.87
C GLY A 18 -5.54 -4.22 -8.29
N CYS A 19 -4.42 -3.77 -8.88
CA CYS A 19 -4.34 -3.32 -10.26
C CYS A 19 -3.31 -4.17 -11.03
N PRO A 20 -3.39 -4.24 -12.37
CA PRO A 20 -2.33 -4.83 -13.18
C PRO A 20 -1.01 -4.08 -12.98
N GLN A 21 0.12 -4.78 -12.95
CA GLN A 21 1.43 -4.14 -12.91
C GLN A 21 1.62 -3.22 -14.13
N GLY A 22 2.10 -2.00 -13.89
CA GLY A 22 2.24 -0.99 -14.94
C GLY A 22 0.93 -0.26 -15.29
N SER A 23 -0.16 -0.51 -14.56
CA SER A 23 -1.38 0.27 -14.72
C SER A 23 -1.18 1.73 -14.29
N CYS A 24 -1.58 2.67 -15.15
CA CYS A 24 -1.56 4.10 -14.83
C CYS A 24 -2.48 4.47 -13.65
N THR A 25 -3.48 3.64 -13.35
CA THR A 25 -4.40 3.85 -12.22
C THR A 25 -3.87 3.28 -10.90
N GLY A 26 -2.80 2.48 -10.92
CA GLY A 26 -2.23 1.88 -9.72
C GLY A 26 -1.88 2.91 -8.64
N PRO A 27 -1.13 3.98 -8.97
CA PRO A 27 -0.82 5.05 -8.01
C PRO A 27 -2.06 5.73 -7.44
N ALA A 28 -3.10 5.95 -8.25
CA ALA A 28 -4.33 6.58 -7.77
C ALA A 28 -5.09 5.68 -6.78
N PHE A 29 -5.15 4.36 -7.03
CA PHE A 29 -5.74 3.42 -6.08
C PHE A 29 -4.91 3.34 -4.79
N TRP A 30 -3.59 3.39 -4.89
CA TRP A 30 -2.75 3.42 -3.71
C TRP A 30 -2.96 4.68 -2.87
N ASN A 31 -3.17 5.85 -3.49
CA ASN A 31 -3.52 7.06 -2.76
C ASN A 31 -4.83 6.93 -1.97
N LEU A 32 -5.83 6.19 -2.48
CA LEU A 32 -7.06 5.94 -1.74
C LEU A 32 -6.82 5.06 -0.51
N VAL A 33 -6.03 4.00 -0.65
CA VAL A 33 -5.63 3.15 0.48
C VAL A 33 -4.81 3.96 1.49
N ALA A 34 -3.90 4.80 1.02
CA ALA A 34 -3.10 5.66 1.89
C ALA A 34 -3.94 6.69 2.64
N ASP A 35 -4.98 7.23 2.02
CA ASP A 35 -5.89 8.18 2.66
C ASP A 35 -6.60 7.58 3.89
N GLU A 36 -7.00 6.30 3.82
CA GLU A 36 -7.57 5.59 4.97
C GLU A 36 -6.56 5.48 6.13
N VAL A 37 -5.30 5.17 5.83
CA VAL A 37 -4.21 5.09 6.83
C VAL A 37 -3.89 6.48 7.41
N PHE A 38 -3.94 7.54 6.60
CA PHE A 38 -3.74 8.92 7.08
C PHE A 38 -4.86 9.41 8.00
N GLN A 39 -6.08 8.90 7.84
CA GLN A 39 -7.24 9.27 8.66
C GLN A 39 -7.33 8.49 9.98
N GLN A 40 -6.49 7.48 10.20
CA GLN A 40 -6.44 6.77 11.48
C GLN A 40 -5.90 7.68 12.59
N ASP A 41 -6.42 7.48 13.81
CA ASP A 41 -5.92 8.15 15.01
C ASP A 41 -4.59 7.51 15.45
N TRP A 42 -3.49 8.17 15.10
CA TRP A 42 -2.16 7.72 15.49
C TRP A 42 -1.80 8.14 16.94
N PRO A 43 -1.08 7.30 17.69
CA PRO A 43 -0.61 7.65 19.02
C PRO A 43 0.24 8.93 19.03
N GLN A 44 0.24 9.63 20.16
CA GLN A 44 1.05 10.84 20.33
C GLN A 44 2.54 10.56 20.03
N GLY A 45 3.17 11.44 19.25
CA GLY A 45 4.58 11.31 18.87
C GLY A 45 4.83 10.39 17.67
N VAL A 46 3.78 9.89 17.01
CA VAL A 46 3.86 9.24 15.70
C VAL A 46 3.60 10.26 14.60
N HIS A 47 4.50 10.32 13.63
CA HIS A 47 4.33 11.07 12.39
C HIS A 47 4.36 10.09 11.21
N LEU A 48 3.32 10.12 10.38
CA LEU A 48 3.19 9.29 9.20
C LEU A 48 3.48 10.09 7.93
N GLN A 49 4.29 9.53 7.04
CA GLN A 49 4.51 10.00 5.68
C GLN A 49 4.31 8.84 4.70
N ALA A 50 3.71 9.10 3.54
CA ALA A 50 3.61 8.13 2.46
C ALA A 50 4.37 8.61 1.23
N PHE A 51 4.97 7.69 0.48
CA PHE A 51 5.59 7.99 -0.81
C PHE A 51 5.50 6.81 -1.75
N VAL A 52 4.93 7.02 -2.94
CA VAL A 52 4.63 5.96 -3.90
C VAL A 52 3.93 4.83 -3.14
N ASN A 53 4.49 3.62 -3.04
CA ASN A 53 3.84 2.46 -2.43
C ASN A 53 4.22 2.22 -0.97
N ASP A 54 4.94 3.14 -0.35
CA ASP A 54 5.53 2.95 0.98
C ASP A 54 4.97 3.93 2.01
N PHE A 55 4.90 3.47 3.25
CA PHE A 55 4.66 4.31 4.43
C PHE A 55 5.92 4.37 5.28
N VAL A 56 6.17 5.55 5.85
CA VAL A 56 7.22 5.81 6.82
C VAL A 56 6.58 6.36 8.08
N PHE A 57 6.80 5.65 9.19
CA PHE A 57 6.39 6.09 10.51
C PHE A 57 7.61 6.57 11.28
N LEU A 58 7.62 7.84 11.65
CA LEU A 58 8.56 8.39 12.61
C LEU A 58 7.92 8.37 13.99
N VAL A 59 8.47 7.58 14.90
CA VAL A 59 7.94 7.41 16.25
C VAL A 59 8.93 7.91 17.29
N ASN A 60 8.47 8.79 18.17
CA ASN A 60 9.20 9.16 19.37
C ASN A 60 8.89 8.14 20.49
N ALA A 61 9.83 7.25 20.80
CA ALA A 61 9.70 6.24 21.85
C ALA A 61 10.97 6.16 22.71
N GLY A 62 10.81 5.83 24.00
CA GLY A 62 11.93 5.68 24.93
C GLY A 62 12.67 4.34 24.76
N SER A 63 11.98 3.34 24.25
CA SER A 63 12.52 2.01 23.96
C SER A 63 11.84 1.36 22.76
N LYS A 64 12.47 0.34 22.16
CA LYS A 64 11.86 -0.39 21.05
C LYS A 64 10.64 -1.21 21.48
N GLN A 65 10.57 -1.61 22.75
CA GLN A 65 9.47 -2.39 23.31
C GLN A 65 8.16 -1.59 23.39
N GLU A 66 8.24 -0.26 23.41
CA GLU A 66 7.09 0.65 23.35
C GLU A 66 6.58 0.88 21.92
N LEU A 67 7.32 0.44 20.89
CA LEU A 67 6.99 0.70 19.51
C LEU A 67 5.91 -0.27 19.01
N ILE A 68 4.65 0.13 19.17
CA ILE A 68 3.49 -0.58 18.64
C ILE A 68 2.77 0.34 17.67
N ILE A 69 2.81 -0.02 16.38
CA ILE A 69 2.09 0.65 15.29
C ILE A 69 1.25 -0.44 14.61
N SER A 70 -0.07 -0.24 14.59
CA SER A 70 -1.01 -1.14 13.93
C SER A 70 -1.64 -0.40 12.77
N ILE A 71 -1.65 -1.04 11.58
CA ILE A 71 -2.24 -0.53 10.35
C ILE A 71 -3.50 -1.34 10.05
#